data_AF-A0A8C9Z4K5-F1
#
_entry.id   AF-A0A8C9Z4K5-F1
#
_cell.length_a   1.000
_cell.length_b   1.000
_cell.length_c   1.000
_cell.angle_alpha   90.00
_cell.angle_beta   90.00
_cell.angle_gamma   90.00
#
_symmetry.space_group_name_H-M   'P 1'
#
loop_
_entity.id
_entity.type
_entity.pdbx_description
1 polymer ?
#
loop_
_entity_poly.entity_id
_entity_poly.type
_entity_poly.pdbx_seq_one_letter_code
_entity_poly.pdbx_strand_id
1 'polypeptide(L)'
;MAPIHLQCPLELFQGNQHIDLNSGLCLFLSCRYFGIPCQVVYESLVSQIKKWKTMAGCTMGGQRCLYKLQSASVHFIAAKHTTPFKRYVDDINFRLVSYHFFTCCHVSAMSVSETWYAIKDHGTNYCNLYNLIEGSGLTEARGYKEVTSDFLCTQRSSANCTVY
;
A
#
# COMPACT_ATOMS: atom_id res chain seq x y z
N MET A 1 -5.91 6.73 31.82
CA MET A 1 -5.47 6.90 30.42
C MET A 1 -4.72 5.64 30.02
N ALA A 2 -5.34 4.76 29.25
CA ALA A 2 -4.68 3.55 28.76
C ALA A 2 -3.85 3.90 27.50
N PRO A 3 -2.62 3.39 27.36
CA PRO A 3 -1.86 3.56 26.13
C PRO A 3 -2.58 2.82 25.00
N ILE A 4 -2.90 3.54 23.92
CA ILE A 4 -3.40 2.94 22.69
C ILE A 4 -2.23 2.17 22.09
N HIS A 5 -2.18 0.86 22.32
CA HIS A 5 -1.28 -0.04 21.61
C HIS A 5 -1.62 0.08 20.11
N LEU A 6 -0.74 0.75 19.33
CA LEU A 6 -0.84 0.83 17.87
C LEU A 6 -0.45 -0.51 17.22
N GLN A 7 -1.20 -1.57 17.55
CA GLN A 7 -1.11 -2.83 16.83
C GLN A 7 -2.02 -2.70 15.59
N CYS A 8 -1.47 -2.87 14.39
CA CYS A 8 -2.30 -3.16 13.23
C CYS A 8 -3.12 -4.43 13.52
N PRO A 9 -4.46 -4.38 13.51
CA PRO A 9 -5.24 -5.60 13.64
C PRO A 9 -5.12 -6.36 12.32
N LEU A 10 -4.32 -7.44 12.31
CA LEU A 10 -4.29 -8.42 11.23
C LEU A 10 -5.68 -9.02 10.95
N GLU A 11 -6.58 -8.94 11.92
CA GLU A 11 -7.97 -9.40 11.88
C GLU A 11 -8.84 -8.67 10.84
N LEU A 12 -8.44 -7.49 10.34
CA LEU A 12 -9.23 -6.74 9.35
C LEU A 12 -9.12 -7.27 7.91
N PHE A 13 -8.28 -8.26 7.64
CA PHE A 13 -8.16 -8.95 6.34
C PHE A 13 -8.81 -10.35 6.33
N GLN A 14 -9.40 -10.81 7.43
CA GLN A 14 -10.03 -12.14 7.51
C GLN A 14 -11.45 -12.18 6.92
N GLY A 15 -11.56 -11.84 5.64
CA GLY A 15 -12.76 -12.08 4.83
C GLY A 15 -12.37 -12.85 3.56
N ASN A 16 -12.39 -14.18 3.62
CA ASN A 16 -12.22 -15.11 2.49
C ASN A 16 -10.91 -15.03 1.66
N GLN A 17 -9.79 -14.57 2.23
CA GLN A 17 -8.47 -14.90 1.70
C GLN A 17 -7.80 -15.91 2.63
N HIS A 18 -7.51 -17.11 2.13
CA HIS A 18 -6.78 -18.15 2.85
C HIS A 18 -5.34 -17.67 3.02
N ILE A 19 -5.04 -17.05 4.16
CA ILE A 19 -3.70 -16.60 4.52
C ILE A 19 -3.00 -17.80 5.19
N ASP A 20 -2.26 -18.56 4.40
CA ASP A 20 -1.43 -19.66 4.92
C ASP A 20 -0.27 -19.09 5.74
N LEU A 21 -0.38 -19.19 7.06
CA LEU A 21 0.61 -18.71 8.03
C LEU A 21 1.88 -19.60 8.09
N ASN A 22 1.96 -20.67 7.28
CA ASN A 22 3.02 -21.69 7.34
C ASN A 22 3.95 -21.74 6.12
N SER A 23 3.78 -20.86 5.13
CA SER A 23 4.52 -20.92 3.85
C SER A 23 5.64 -19.88 3.70
N GLY A 24 6.03 -19.16 4.76
CA GLY A 24 7.07 -18.12 4.67
C GLY A 24 6.62 -16.88 3.86
N LEU A 25 5.31 -16.73 3.64
CA LEU A 25 4.69 -15.58 2.97
C LEU A 25 4.60 -14.42 3.98
N CYS A 26 5.63 -13.58 4.03
CA CYS A 26 5.64 -12.37 4.84
C CYS A 26 4.43 -11.50 4.47
N LEU A 27 3.59 -11.20 5.46
CA LEU A 27 2.42 -10.33 5.35
C LEU A 27 2.91 -8.93 4.94
N PHE A 28 2.84 -8.54 3.66
CA PHE A 28 3.24 -7.21 3.16
C PHE A 28 2.28 -6.10 3.62
N LEU A 29 1.98 -6.03 4.91
CA LEU A 29 0.98 -5.16 5.49
C LEU A 29 1.65 -3.87 5.98
N SER A 30 1.27 -2.74 5.39
CA SER A 30 1.60 -1.42 5.95
C SER A 30 0.36 -0.75 6.51
N CYS A 31 0.46 -0.20 7.73
CA CYS A 31 -0.60 0.62 8.31
C CYS A 31 -0.20 2.08 8.33
N ARG A 32 -1.14 2.93 7.94
CA ARG A 32 -0.97 4.38 7.87
C ARG A 32 -2.16 5.05 8.53
N TYR A 33 -1.88 6.08 9.30
CA TYR A 33 -2.89 6.90 9.97
C TYR A 33 -2.83 8.30 9.38
N PHE A 34 -4.01 8.88 9.21
CA PHE A 34 -4.19 10.22 8.71
C PHE A 34 -5.16 10.97 9.62
N GLY A 35 -4.82 12.20 9.96
CA GLY A 35 -5.71 13.16 10.62
C GLY A 35 -6.62 13.88 9.63
N ILE A 36 -7.05 13.21 8.57
CA ILE A 36 -8.00 13.71 7.57
C ILE A 36 -9.05 12.61 7.27
N PRO A 37 -10.24 12.97 6.77
CA PRO A 37 -11.31 12.00 6.49
C PRO A 37 -10.90 10.95 5.44
N CYS A 38 -11.40 9.72 5.57
CA CYS A 38 -11.10 8.67 4.59
C CYS A 38 -11.56 9.01 3.17
N GLN A 39 -12.59 9.86 3.00
CA GLN A 39 -13.00 10.35 1.69
C GLN A 39 -11.84 11.05 0.96
N VAL A 40 -11.12 11.92 1.66
CA VAL A 40 -9.98 12.67 1.08
C VAL A 40 -8.84 11.71 0.75
N VAL A 41 -8.51 10.81 1.67
CA VAL A 41 -7.46 9.80 1.46
C VAL A 41 -7.78 8.90 0.26
N TYR A 42 -9.03 8.43 0.17
CA TYR A 42 -9.55 7.63 -0.93
C TYR A 42 -9.43 8.35 -2.28
N GLU A 43 -9.90 9.60 -2.36
CA GLU A 43 -9.85 10.41 -3.58
C GLU A 43 -8.42 10.65 -4.03
N SER A 44 -7.52 11.00 -3.10
CA SER A 44 -6.09 11.18 -3.36
C SER A 44 -5.45 9.92 -3.94
N LEU A 45 -5.70 8.75 -3.34
CA LEU A 45 -5.15 7.48 -3.82
C LEU A 45 -5.70 7.08 -5.19
N VAL A 46 -7.02 7.15 -5.39
CA VAL A 46 -7.65 6.80 -6.67
C VAL A 46 -7.20 7.74 -7.78
N SER A 47 -7.09 9.05 -7.50
CA SER A 47 -6.57 10.03 -8.43
C SER A 47 -5.13 9.71 -8.82
N GLN A 48 -4.29 9.36 -7.85
CA GLN A 48 -2.89 9.02 -8.08
C GLN A 48 -2.72 7.74 -8.91
N ILE A 49 -3.49 6.69 -8.62
CA ILE A 49 -3.49 5.44 -9.41
C ILE A 49 -3.86 5.75 -10.87
N LYS A 50 -4.87 6.59 -11.10
CA LYS A 50 -5.28 6.98 -12.46
C LYS A 50 -4.21 7.82 -13.16
N LYS A 51 -3.54 8.71 -12.43
CA LYS A 51 -2.46 9.56 -12.94
C LYS A 51 -1.27 8.73 -13.44
N TRP A 52 -0.91 7.68 -12.73
CA TRP A 52 0.19 6.78 -13.08
C TRP A 52 -0.25 5.55 -13.89
N LYS A 53 -1.31 5.66 -14.69
CA LYS A 53 -1.80 4.55 -15.52
C LYS A 53 -0.87 4.16 -16.66
N THR A 54 -0.13 5.11 -17.20
CA THR A 54 0.67 4.92 -18.42
C THR A 54 2.14 4.71 -18.08
N MET A 55 2.94 4.50 -19.11
CA MET A 55 4.40 4.39 -19.00
C MET A 55 5.10 5.75 -18.73
N ALA A 56 4.33 6.83 -18.64
CA ALA A 56 4.86 8.14 -18.30
C ALA A 56 5.47 8.11 -16.90
N GLY A 57 6.69 8.61 -16.76
CA GLY A 57 7.39 8.67 -15.47
C GLY A 57 8.36 7.52 -15.19
N CYS A 58 8.34 6.40 -15.95
CA CYS A 58 9.40 5.39 -15.84
C CYS A 58 10.13 5.02 -17.13
N THR A 59 10.09 5.90 -18.14
CA THR A 59 10.87 5.73 -19.38
C THR A 59 12.37 5.67 -19.14
N MET A 60 12.86 6.31 -18.07
CA MET A 60 14.27 6.35 -17.68
C MET A 60 14.59 5.50 -16.44
N GLY A 61 13.67 4.66 -15.98
CA GLY A 61 13.78 3.90 -14.72
C GLY A 61 12.73 4.28 -13.68
N GLY A 62 12.73 3.61 -12.52
CA GLY A 62 11.72 3.79 -11.46
C GLY A 62 10.45 2.95 -11.66
N GLN A 63 9.48 3.09 -10.75
CA GLN A 63 8.22 2.32 -10.74
C GLN A 63 6.96 3.19 -10.51
N ARG A 64 7.06 4.50 -10.70
CA ARG A 64 5.92 5.45 -10.55
C ARG A 64 5.05 5.53 -11.82
N CYS A 65 4.58 4.38 -12.29
CA CYS A 65 3.86 4.23 -13.57
C CYS A 65 3.10 2.90 -13.62
N LEU A 66 2.33 2.66 -14.68
CA LEU A 66 1.62 1.40 -14.94
C LEU A 66 0.75 0.85 -13.77
N TYR A 67 0.17 1.75 -12.98
CA TYR A 67 -0.85 1.38 -12.00
C TYR A 67 -2.21 1.25 -12.68
N LYS A 68 -2.95 0.19 -12.37
CA LYS A 68 -4.27 -0.07 -12.93
C LYS A 68 -5.30 -0.27 -11.83
N LEU A 69 -6.24 0.67 -11.71
CA LEU A 69 -7.39 0.52 -10.83
C LEU A 69 -8.27 -0.64 -11.29
N GLN A 70 -8.62 -1.54 -10.37
CA GLN A 70 -9.55 -2.65 -10.61
C GLN A 70 -10.94 -2.32 -10.07
N SER A 71 -11.01 -1.91 -8.80
CA SER A 71 -12.25 -1.50 -8.14
C SER A 71 -11.92 -0.56 -6.98
N ALA A 72 -12.89 0.29 -6.61
CA ALA A 72 -12.68 1.27 -5.57
C ALA A 72 -14.00 1.66 -4.89
N SER A 73 -13.94 1.84 -3.58
CA SER A 73 -14.94 2.52 -2.75
C SER A 73 -14.22 3.25 -1.61
N VAL A 74 -14.94 4.09 -0.87
CA VAL A 74 -14.38 4.82 0.28
C VAL A 74 -13.77 3.89 1.33
N HIS A 75 -14.17 2.61 1.38
CA HIS A 75 -13.69 1.62 2.34
C HIS A 75 -12.62 0.69 1.80
N PHE A 76 -12.48 0.56 0.48
CA PHE A 76 -11.47 -0.33 -0.12
C PHE A 76 -11.01 0.16 -1.50
N ILE A 77 -9.75 -0.09 -1.86
CA ILE A 77 -9.23 0.15 -3.20
C ILE A 77 -8.46 -1.10 -3.62
N ALA A 78 -8.81 -1.66 -4.77
CA ALA A 78 -8.06 -2.74 -5.41
C ALA A 78 -7.44 -2.22 -6.71
N ALA A 79 -6.15 -2.44 -6.88
CA ALA A 79 -5.38 -2.04 -8.04
C ALA A 79 -4.33 -3.10 -8.38
N LYS A 80 -3.69 -2.95 -9.53
CA LYS A 80 -2.49 -3.70 -9.90
C LYS A 80 -1.38 -2.74 -10.23
N HIS A 81 -0.15 -3.14 -9.95
CA HIS A 81 1.04 -2.50 -10.49
C HIS A 81 1.76 -3.48 -11.41
N THR A 82 2.29 -2.98 -12.52
CA THR A 82 3.05 -3.79 -13.48
C THR A 82 4.40 -3.18 -13.68
N THR A 83 5.45 -3.90 -13.29
CA THR A 83 6.82 -3.40 -13.45
C THR A 83 7.11 -3.10 -14.94
N PRO A 84 7.75 -1.96 -15.27
CA PRO A 84 7.77 -1.44 -16.63
C PRO A 84 8.65 -2.23 -17.60
N PHE A 85 9.68 -2.90 -17.10
CA PHE A 85 10.61 -3.68 -17.92
C PHE A 85 10.37 -5.19 -17.80
N LYS A 86 10.28 -5.71 -16.56
CA LYS A 86 10.12 -7.14 -16.31
C LYS A 86 8.69 -7.64 -16.42
N ARG A 87 7.70 -6.74 -16.42
CA ARG A 87 6.27 -7.05 -16.54
C ARG A 87 5.72 -7.96 -15.44
N TYR A 88 6.39 -8.05 -14.29
CA TYR A 88 5.81 -8.63 -13.09
C TYR A 88 4.61 -7.82 -12.65
N VAL A 89 3.58 -8.52 -12.21
CA VAL A 89 2.31 -7.96 -11.77
C VAL A 89 2.17 -8.19 -10.27
N ASP A 90 1.88 -7.12 -9.56
CA ASP A 90 1.59 -7.15 -8.13
C ASP A 90 0.16 -6.64 -7.89
N ASP A 91 -0.61 -7.39 -7.10
CA ASP A 91 -1.93 -7.01 -6.63
C ASP A 91 -1.79 -6.08 -5.43
N ILE A 92 -2.45 -4.92 -5.51
CA ILE A 92 -2.43 -3.87 -4.49
C ILE A 92 -3.82 -3.70 -3.90
N ASN A 93 -3.91 -3.76 -2.58
CA ASN A 93 -5.15 -3.58 -1.84
C ASN A 93 -4.98 -2.54 -0.73
N PHE A 94 -5.90 -1.59 -0.64
CA PHE A 94 -6.04 -0.68 0.48
C PHE A 94 -7.40 -0.91 1.15
N ARG A 95 -7.41 -0.89 2.48
CA ARG A 95 -8.61 -0.90 3.31
C ARG A 95 -8.62 0.36 4.17
N LEU A 96 -9.70 1.12 4.12
CA LEU A 96 -9.82 2.42 4.77
C LEU A 96 -10.92 2.37 5.84
N VAL A 97 -10.58 2.79 7.05
CA VAL A 97 -11.48 2.82 8.21
C VAL A 97 -11.49 4.21 8.81
N SER A 98 -12.65 4.86 8.79
CA SER A 98 -12.84 6.14 9.45
C SER A 98 -12.85 5.96 10.97
N TYR A 99 -12.23 6.88 11.69
CA TYR A 99 -12.30 6.94 13.16
C TYR A 99 -12.39 8.39 13.63
N HIS A 100 -12.63 8.58 14.93
CA HIS A 100 -12.75 9.91 15.56
C HIS A 100 -13.82 10.79 14.86
N PHE A 101 -15.08 10.34 14.90
CA PHE A 101 -16.22 11.02 14.26
C PHE A 101 -15.98 11.35 12.77
N PHE A 102 -15.39 10.41 12.02
CA PHE A 102 -15.11 10.52 10.57
C PHE A 102 -14.08 11.60 10.17
N THR A 103 -13.36 12.18 11.13
CA THR A 103 -12.33 13.20 10.86
C THR A 103 -10.94 12.63 10.58
N CYS A 104 -10.72 11.37 10.90
CA CYS A 104 -9.46 10.68 10.71
C CYS A 104 -9.65 9.39 9.90
N CYS A 105 -8.57 8.93 9.26
CA CYS A 105 -8.57 7.71 8.47
C CYS A 105 -7.42 6.78 8.86
N HIS A 106 -7.75 5.52 9.10
CA HIS A 106 -6.79 4.43 9.23
C HIS A 106 -6.78 3.64 7.93
N VAL A 107 -5.61 3.46 7.34
CA VAL A 107 -5.41 2.74 6.10
C VAL A 107 -4.53 1.53 6.36
N SER A 108 -5.00 0.36 5.99
CA SER A 108 -4.21 -0.86 5.94
C SER A 108 -4.01 -1.24 4.49
N ALA A 109 -2.77 -1.47 4.07
CA ALA A 109 -2.43 -1.67 2.66
C ALA A 109 -1.52 -2.88 2.45
N MET A 110 -1.72 -3.59 1.34
CA MET A 110 -0.94 -4.77 0.97
C MET A 110 -0.60 -4.78 -0.52
N SER A 111 0.62 -5.20 -0.85
CA SER A 111 1.07 -5.49 -2.23
C SER A 111 1.59 -6.93 -2.26
N VAL A 112 1.04 -7.76 -3.14
CA VAL A 112 1.43 -9.17 -3.28
C VAL A 112 1.74 -9.47 -4.73
N SER A 113 2.89 -10.07 -4.99
CA SER A 113 3.25 -10.48 -6.34
C SER A 113 2.45 -11.69 -6.78
N GLU A 114 1.95 -11.68 -8.02
CA GLU A 114 1.31 -12.86 -8.63
C GLU A 114 2.32 -14.00 -8.90
N THR A 115 3.61 -13.69 -8.86
CA THR A 115 4.67 -14.68 -9.10
C THR A 115 5.02 -15.41 -7.80
N TRP A 116 4.69 -16.70 -7.73
CA TRP A 116 4.78 -17.54 -6.52
C TRP A 116 6.20 -17.78 -5.95
N TYR A 117 7.27 -17.45 -6.68
CA TYR A 117 8.66 -17.61 -6.22
C TYR A 117 9.30 -16.33 -5.66
N ALA A 118 8.61 -15.18 -5.70
CA ALA A 118 9.17 -13.89 -5.31
C ALA A 118 9.11 -13.67 -3.78
N ILE A 119 9.79 -14.52 -3.01
CA ILE A 119 9.86 -14.43 -1.53
C ILE A 119 10.70 -13.22 -1.08
N LYS A 120 11.70 -12.82 -1.87
CA LYS A 120 12.49 -11.60 -1.68
C LYS A 120 12.37 -10.74 -2.94
N ASP A 121 11.76 -9.57 -2.79
CA ASP A 121 11.41 -8.66 -3.88
C ASP A 121 12.19 -7.34 -3.82
N HIS A 122 13.29 -7.28 -3.06
CA HIS A 122 14.06 -6.05 -2.80
C HIS A 122 13.22 -4.89 -2.22
N GLY A 123 12.10 -5.18 -1.56
CA GLY A 123 11.19 -4.16 -1.03
C GLY A 123 10.26 -3.55 -2.08
N THR A 124 10.16 -4.13 -3.28
CA THR A 124 9.29 -3.66 -4.37
C THR A 124 7.83 -3.56 -3.92
N ASN A 125 7.31 -4.53 -3.16
CA ASN A 125 5.96 -4.51 -2.63
C ASN A 125 5.74 -3.34 -1.66
N TYR A 126 6.73 -3.01 -0.83
CA TYR A 126 6.66 -1.82 0.01
C TYR A 126 6.66 -0.55 -0.85
N CYS A 127 7.54 -0.46 -1.84
CA CYS A 127 7.65 0.70 -2.72
C CYS A 127 6.39 0.91 -3.58
N ASN A 128 5.76 -0.15 -4.06
CA ASN A 128 4.48 -0.11 -4.76
C ASN A 128 3.43 0.67 -3.95
N LEU A 129 3.36 0.42 -2.63
CA LEU A 129 2.44 1.10 -1.71
C LEU A 129 2.92 2.50 -1.35
N TYR A 130 4.20 2.66 -1.00
CA TYR A 130 4.78 3.91 -0.55
C TYR A 130 4.74 4.98 -1.67
N ASN A 131 5.06 4.60 -2.90
CA ASN A 131 5.02 5.49 -4.07
C ASN A 131 3.63 6.09 -4.26
N LEU A 132 2.54 5.34 -4.07
CA LEU A 132 1.17 5.88 -4.18
C LEU A 132 0.85 6.89 -3.07
N ILE A 133 1.32 6.66 -1.85
CA ILE A 133 1.09 7.54 -0.71
C ILE A 133 1.91 8.82 -0.86
N GLU A 134 3.17 8.72 -1.22
CA GLU A 134 4.05 9.87 -1.45
C GLU A 134 3.63 10.67 -2.69
N GLY A 135 3.38 9.99 -3.82
CA GLY A 135 2.98 10.64 -5.07
C GLY A 135 1.63 11.37 -5.00
N SER A 136 0.75 10.95 -4.08
CA SER A 136 -0.54 11.61 -3.82
C SER A 136 -0.44 12.77 -2.82
N GLY A 137 0.74 13.05 -2.27
CA GLY A 137 0.97 14.07 -1.25
C GLY A 137 0.49 13.68 0.16
N LEU A 138 0.03 12.44 0.34
CA LEU A 138 -0.52 11.98 1.62
C LEU A 138 0.54 11.85 2.72
N THR A 139 1.82 11.73 2.36
CA THR A 139 2.94 11.81 3.32
C THR A 139 3.04 13.16 4.04
N GLU A 140 2.48 14.22 3.46
CA GLU A 140 2.47 15.58 4.03
C GLU A 140 1.12 15.91 4.71
N ALA A 141 0.15 14.99 4.65
CA ALA A 141 -1.16 15.21 5.23
C ALA A 141 -1.09 15.33 6.76
N ARG A 142 -2.01 16.13 7.31
CA ARG A 142 -2.14 16.31 8.76
C ARG A 142 -2.24 14.96 9.46
N GLY A 143 -1.44 14.74 10.50
CA GLY A 143 -1.49 13.54 11.32
C GLY A 143 -1.03 12.27 10.61
N TYR A 144 -0.30 12.40 9.48
CA TYR A 144 0.31 11.27 8.81
C TYR A 144 1.25 10.52 9.75
N LYS A 145 1.03 9.22 9.92
CA LYS A 145 1.90 8.32 10.66
C LYS A 145 1.91 6.95 9.99
N GLU A 146 3.08 6.44 9.68
CA GLU A 146 3.26 5.07 9.19
C GLU A 146 3.71 4.16 10.32
N VAL A 147 3.04 3.01 10.46
CA VAL A 147 3.43 1.90 11.33
C VAL A 147 3.73 0.71 10.44
N THR A 148 5.02 0.43 10.26
CA THR A 148 5.54 -0.74 9.55
C THR A 148 6.94 -1.08 10.07
N SER A 149 7.41 -2.28 9.80
CA SER A 149 8.72 -2.81 10.22
C SER A 149 9.21 -3.82 9.19
N ASP A 150 10.48 -4.23 9.26
CA ASP A 150 11.01 -5.29 8.38
C ASP A 150 10.31 -6.64 8.57
N PHE A 151 9.61 -6.82 9.70
CA PHE A 151 8.77 -7.99 9.97
C PHE A 151 7.41 -7.90 9.29
N LEU A 152 6.85 -6.69 9.17
CA LEU A 152 5.56 -6.39 8.51
C LEU A 152 5.71 -6.06 7.01
N CYS A 153 6.90 -5.70 6.56
CA CYS A 153 7.23 -5.42 5.17
C CYS A 153 8.68 -5.83 5.01
N THR A 154 8.93 -7.05 4.52
CA THR A 154 10.30 -7.54 4.33
C THR A 154 11.12 -6.54 3.52
N GLN A 155 12.35 -6.30 3.97
CA GLN A 155 13.32 -5.42 3.30
C GLN A 155 12.94 -3.93 3.25
N ARG A 156 12.01 -3.45 4.09
CA ARG A 156 11.63 -2.03 4.18
C ARG A 156 12.83 -1.13 4.47
N SER A 157 13.69 -1.49 5.43
CA SER A 157 14.89 -0.71 5.81
C SER A 157 15.93 -0.61 4.69
N SER A 158 15.94 -1.57 3.77
CA SER A 158 16.83 -1.60 2.60
C SER A 158 16.16 -1.17 1.30
N ALA A 159 14.87 -0.82 1.33
CA ALA A 159 14.09 -0.51 0.14
C ALA A 159 14.52 0.83 -0.48
N ASN A 160 14.72 0.84 -1.79
CA ASN A 160 14.99 2.07 -2.54
C ASN A 160 13.87 2.36 -3.54
N CYS A 161 12.87 3.11 -3.08
CA CYS A 161 11.67 3.42 -3.88
C CYS A 161 11.88 4.53 -4.93
N THR A 162 13.12 4.96 -5.15
CA THR A 162 13.47 5.75 -6.34
C THR A 162 13.78 4.83 -7.54
N VAL A 163 14.22 3.61 -7.25
CA VAL A 163 14.48 2.55 -8.24
C VAL A 163 13.27 1.63 -8.38
N TYR A 164 12.62 1.31 -7.25
CA TYR A 164 11.49 0.39 -7.11
C TYR A 164 10.17 1.08 -6.73
#